data_AF-A0A9X6ST05-F1
#
_entry.id   AF-A0A9X6ST05-F1
#
_cell.length_a   1.000
_cell.length_b   1.000
_cell.length_c   1.000
_cell.angle_alpha   90.00
_cell.angle_beta   90.00
_cell.angle_gamma   90.00
#
_symmetry.space_group_name_H-M   'P 1'
#
loop_
_entity.id
_entity.type
_entity.pdbx_description
1 polymer ?
#
loop_
_entity_poly.entity_id
_entity_poly.type
_entity_poly.pdbx_seq_one_letter_code
_entity_poly.pdbx_strand_id
1 'polypeptide(L)'
;MQSLLLKVPDGIVKGFDDDEELESYVISNGLEEEGYDIYEVKEVLQKIEDSELDDEDKNALLKKLKKEDFEFEINDYPDLYDVLENCNSRVF
;
A
#
# COMPACT_ATOMS: atom_id res chain seq x y z
N MET A 1 -2.55 -12.72 5.56
CA MET A 1 -1.55 -11.63 5.72
C MET A 1 -1.45 -11.05 4.35
N GLN A 2 -1.78 -9.77 4.24
CA GLN A 2 -2.07 -9.15 2.96
C GLN A 2 -0.85 -9.21 2.05
N SER A 3 -1.08 -9.58 0.80
CA SER A 3 -0.03 -9.75 -0.21
C SER A 3 0.06 -8.50 -1.09
N LEU A 4 -1.06 -7.81 -1.29
CA LEU A 4 -1.20 -6.68 -2.19
C LEU A 4 -1.62 -5.43 -1.43
N LEU A 5 -1.16 -4.27 -1.91
CA LEU A 5 -1.47 -2.96 -1.40
C LEU A 5 -2.00 -2.12 -2.56
N LEU A 6 -3.22 -1.62 -2.44
CA LEU A 6 -3.84 -0.68 -3.36
C LEU A 6 -3.69 0.73 -2.81
N LYS A 7 -3.19 1.65 -3.64
CA LYS A 7 -3.21 3.08 -3.37
C LYS A 7 -4.15 3.73 -4.39
N VAL A 8 -5.27 4.26 -3.91
CA VAL A 8 -6.23 5.01 -4.74
C VAL A 8 -5.80 6.50 -4.80
N PRO A 9 -6.31 7.28 -5.77
CA PRO A 9 -5.83 8.65 -6.00
C PRO A 9 -6.31 9.62 -4.91
N ASP A 10 -7.40 9.28 -4.21
CA ASP A 10 -7.87 9.95 -3.00
C ASP A 10 -6.88 9.82 -1.82
N GLY A 11 -5.81 9.04 -1.96
CA GLY A 11 -4.81 8.82 -0.92
C GLY A 11 -5.19 7.73 0.07
N ILE A 12 -6.22 6.94 -0.20
CA ILE A 12 -6.52 5.77 0.63
C ILE A 12 -5.59 4.62 0.22
N VAL A 13 -4.99 4.00 1.23
CA VAL A 13 -4.17 2.80 1.11
C VAL A 13 -4.91 1.65 1.77
N LYS A 14 -5.12 0.56 1.03
CA LYS A 14 -5.82 -0.63 1.50
C LYS A 14 -5.07 -1.89 1.10
N GLY A 15 -4.96 -2.85 2.03
CA GLY A 15 -4.36 -4.14 1.74
C GLY A 15 -5.39 -5.18 1.32
N PHE A 16 -4.93 -6.18 0.57
CA PHE A 16 -5.72 -7.30 0.05
C PHE A 16 -4.91 -8.60 0.17
N ASP A 17 -5.57 -9.72 0.46
CA ASP A 17 -4.89 -11.01 0.54
C ASP A 17 -4.50 -11.54 -0.85
N ASP A 18 -5.38 -11.37 -1.86
CA ASP A 18 -5.22 -11.90 -3.22
C ASP A 18 -5.79 -10.95 -4.30
N ASP A 19 -5.42 -11.19 -5.57
CA ASP A 19 -5.87 -10.38 -6.72
C ASP A 19 -7.40 -10.38 -6.88
N GLU A 20 -8.08 -11.49 -6.60
CA GLU A 20 -9.54 -11.62 -6.76
C GLU A 20 -10.32 -10.64 -5.87
N GLU A 21 -9.88 -10.45 -4.62
CA GLU A 21 -10.49 -9.46 -3.71
C GLU A 21 -10.23 -8.04 -4.16
N LEU A 22 -9.01 -7.77 -4.65
CA LEU A 22 -8.63 -6.47 -5.19
C LEU A 22 -9.46 -6.12 -6.42
N GLU A 23 -9.57 -7.03 -7.40
CA GLU A 23 -10.35 -6.84 -8.62
C GLU A 23 -11.82 -6.58 -8.27
N SER A 24 -12.39 -7.37 -7.34
CA SER A 24 -13.75 -7.17 -6.85
C SER A 24 -13.96 -5.79 -6.23
N TYR A 25 -12.97 -5.28 -5.48
CA TYR A 25 -13.00 -3.94 -4.90
C TYR A 25 -12.91 -2.84 -5.96
N VAL A 26 -11.98 -2.96 -6.91
CA VAL A 26 -11.81 -2.02 -8.03
C VAL A 26 -13.10 -1.90 -8.83
N ILE A 27 -13.70 -3.04 -9.20
CA ILE A 27 -14.96 -3.10 -9.95
C ILE A 27 -16.11 -2.51 -9.13
N SER A 28 -16.21 -2.87 -7.84
CA SER A 28 -17.30 -2.41 -6.97
C SER A 28 -17.26 -0.91 -6.69
N ASN A 29 -16.06 -0.33 -6.61
CA ASN A 29 -15.87 1.11 -6.41
C ASN A 29 -15.86 1.90 -7.72
N GLY A 30 -15.87 1.22 -8.87
CA GLY A 30 -15.79 1.85 -10.19
C GLY A 30 -14.48 2.61 -10.39
N LEU A 31 -13.38 2.09 -9.85
CA LEU A 31 -12.06 2.69 -10.03
C LEU A 31 -11.61 2.46 -11.48
N GLU A 32 -11.24 3.54 -12.17
CA GLU A 32 -10.69 3.47 -13.53
C GLU A 32 -9.24 2.95 -13.47
N GLU A 33 -8.79 2.22 -14.50
CA GLU A 33 -7.45 1.59 -14.57
C GLU A 33 -6.31 2.61 -14.41
N GLU A 34 -6.52 3.89 -14.76
CA GLU A 34 -5.54 4.97 -14.60
C GLU A 34 -5.59 5.67 -13.22
N GLY A 35 -6.43 5.19 -12.30
CA GLY A 35 -6.69 5.86 -11.02
C GLY A 35 -5.93 5.30 -9.83
N TYR A 36 -5.42 4.08 -9.88
CA TYR A 36 -4.84 3.42 -8.72
C TYR A 36 -3.50 2.74 -9.02
N ASP A 37 -2.67 2.64 -8.00
CA ASP A 37 -1.41 1.92 -8.03
C ASP A 37 -1.51 0.67 -7.15
N ILE A 38 -0.96 -0.45 -7.61
CA ILE A 38 -0.88 -1.67 -6.81
C ILE A 38 0.57 -2.02 -6.54
N TYR A 39 0.86 -2.37 -5.29
CA TYR A 39 2.18 -2.74 -4.82
C TYR A 39 2.14 -4.09 -4.12
N GLU A 40 3.24 -4.83 -4.16
CA GLU A 40 3.39 -6.02 -3.32
C GLU A 40 3.74 -5.58 -1.89
N VAL A 41 2.95 -6.00 -0.90
CA VAL A 41 3.19 -5.66 0.52
C VAL A 41 4.59 -6.09 0.95
N LYS A 42 5.07 -7.24 0.48
CA LYS A 42 6.44 -7.71 0.76
C LYS A 42 7.51 -6.76 0.24
N GLU A 43 7.33 -6.21 -0.96
CA GLU A 43 8.26 -5.24 -1.54
C GLU A 43 8.22 -3.93 -0.74
N VAL A 44 7.02 -3.43 -0.43
CA VAL A 44 6.84 -2.21 0.38
C VAL A 44 7.49 -2.37 1.76
N LEU A 45 7.29 -3.50 2.44
CA LEU A 45 7.92 -3.79 3.72
C LEU A 45 9.45 -3.78 3.62
N GLN A 46 10.03 -4.38 2.57
CA GLN A 46 11.47 -4.36 2.35
C GLN A 46 11.99 -2.95 2.08
N LYS A 47 11.27 -2.15 1.29
CA LYS A 47 11.63 -0.76 1.00
C LYS A 47 11.54 0.13 2.23
N ILE A 48 10.55 -0.10 3.10
CA ILE A 48 10.51 0.52 4.41
C ILE A 48 11.77 0.14 5.17
N GLU A 49 12.09 -1.15 5.31
CA GLU A 49 13.29 -1.60 6.04
C GLU A 49 14.61 -1.04 5.49
N ASP A 50 14.73 -0.85 4.17
CA ASP A 50 15.91 -0.29 3.50
C ASP A 50 15.95 1.25 3.54
N SER A 51 14.81 1.91 3.75
CA SER A 51 14.72 3.37 3.80
C SER A 51 15.49 3.98 4.97
N GLU A 52 15.89 5.24 4.79
CA GLU A 52 16.54 6.08 5.80
C GLU A 52 15.55 6.67 6.83
N LEU A 53 14.32 6.16 6.89
CA LEU A 53 13.31 6.58 7.87
C LEU A 53 13.79 6.31 9.29
N ASP A 54 13.39 7.21 10.20
CA ASP A 54 13.61 7.03 11.63
C ASP A 54 13.02 5.70 12.12
N ASP A 55 13.68 5.09 13.10
CA ASP A 55 13.28 3.79 13.65
C ASP A 55 11.84 3.79 14.20
N GLU A 56 11.35 4.94 14.68
CA GLU A 56 9.99 5.10 15.20
C GLU A 56 8.95 5.01 14.07
N ASP A 57 9.13 5.78 12.99
CA ASP A 57 8.23 5.81 11.83
C ASP A 57 8.27 4.49 11.05
N LYS A 58 9.48 3.94 10.86
CA LYS A 58 9.68 2.60 10.30
C LYS A 58 8.88 1.56 11.07
N ASN A 59 9.00 1.53 12.40
CA ASN A 59 8.23 0.58 13.21
C ASN A 59 6.72 0.84 13.15
N ALA A 60 6.28 2.10 13.11
CA ALA A 60 4.87 2.45 13.00
C ALA A 60 4.25 1.92 11.69
N LEU A 61 4.92 2.15 10.56
CA LEU A 61 4.53 1.67 9.23
C LEU A 61 4.53 0.15 9.15
N LEU A 62 5.64 -0.49 9.55
CA LEU A 62 5.74 -1.95 9.55
C LEU A 62 4.65 -2.59 10.40
N LYS A 63 4.35 -2.03 11.57
CA LYS A 63 3.27 -2.53 12.44
C LYS A 63 1.89 -2.37 11.80
N LYS A 64 1.70 -1.36 10.95
CA LYS A 64 0.44 -1.14 10.24
C LYS A 64 0.26 -2.11 9.09
N LEU A 65 1.27 -2.21 8.22
CA LEU A 65 1.24 -3.06 7.04
C LEU A 65 1.33 -4.56 7.37
N LYS A 66 1.90 -4.92 8.53
CA LYS A 66 1.91 -6.31 9.02
C LYS A 66 0.58 -6.73 9.67
N LYS A 67 -0.43 -5.87 9.73
CA LYS A 67 -1.77 -6.29 10.17
C LYS A 67 -2.42 -7.20 9.13
N GLU A 68 -3.29 -8.09 9.61
CA GLU A 68 -4.08 -8.94 8.72
C GLU A 68 -5.08 -8.15 7.87
N ASP A 69 -5.55 -7.00 8.35
CA ASP A 69 -6.39 -6.07 7.62
C ASP A 69 -5.94 -4.64 7.92
N PHE A 70 -5.58 -3.89 6.87
CA PHE A 70 -5.29 -2.46 6.98
C PHE A 70 -5.99 -1.63 5.90
N GLU A 71 -6.47 -0.47 6.34
CA GLU A 71 -6.98 0.61 5.51
C GLU A 71 -6.67 1.91 6.26
N PHE A 72 -6.03 2.86 5.59
CA PHE A 72 -5.67 4.15 6.17
C PHE A 72 -5.42 5.21 5.10
N GLU A 73 -5.45 6.48 5.49
CA GLU A 73 -5.07 7.57 4.61
C GLU A 73 -3.55 7.68 4.57
N ILE A 74 -2.98 7.71 3.37
CA ILE A 74 -1.54 7.89 3.17
C ILE A 74 -1.05 9.22 3.72
N ASN A 75 -1.93 10.22 3.84
CA ASN A 75 -1.60 11.52 4.45
C ASN A 75 -1.27 11.43 5.94
N ASP A 76 -1.74 10.39 6.66
CA ASP A 76 -1.32 10.10 8.03
C ASP A 76 0.13 9.58 8.11
N TYR A 77 0.67 9.13 6.97
CA TYR A 77 1.98 8.52 6.84
C TYR A 77 2.72 9.09 5.63
N PRO A 78 3.12 10.38 5.66
CA PRO A 78 3.74 11.05 4.53
C PRO A 78 4.99 10.31 4.02
N ASP A 79 5.76 9.72 4.93
CA ASP A 79 6.95 8.90 4.62
C ASP A 79 6.66 7.68 3.74
N LEU A 80 5.42 7.18 3.77
CA LEU A 80 5.00 6.08 2.90
C LEU A 80 4.99 6.50 1.43
N TYR A 81 4.77 7.79 1.10
CA TYR A 81 4.86 8.26 -0.28
C TYR A 81 6.24 8.01 -0.87
N ASP A 82 7.30 8.46 -0.18
CA ASP A 82 8.68 8.29 -0.64
C ASP A 82 9.03 6.80 -0.81
N VAL A 83 8.55 5.94 0.09
CA VAL A 83 8.74 4.49 -0.03
C VAL A 83 8.02 3.94 -1.27
N LEU A 84 6.75 4.30 -1.48
CA LEU A 84 5.95 3.81 -2.60
C LEU A 84 6.48 4.31 -3.95
N GLU A 85 7.04 5.53 -4.02
CA GLU A 85 7.73 6.03 -5.22
C GLU A 85 8.99 5.21 -5.56
N ASN A 86 9.58 4.52 -4.58
CA ASN A 86 10.71 3.62 -4.76
C ASN A 86 10.31 2.15 -4.97
N CYS A 87 9.01 1.84 -4.93
CA CYS A 87 8.44 0.53 -5.24
C CYS A 87 8.04 0.44 -6.72
N ASN A 88 8.00 -0.78 -7.25
CA ASN A 88 7.40 -1.04 -8.54
C ASN A 88 5.89 -1.11 -8.36
N SER A 89 5.16 -0.11 -8.86
CA SER A 89 3.72 -0.24 -9.01
C SER A 89 3.38 -1.10 -10.24
N ARG A 90 2.37 -1.95 -10.08
CA ARG A 90 1.64 -2.54 -11.20
C ARG A 90 0.44 -1.64 -11.52
N VAL A 91 0.28 -1.39 -12.81
CA VAL A 91 -0.95 -0.86 -13.40
C VAL A 91 -1.67 -2.06 -14.02
N PHE A 92 -2.97 -2.20 -13.77
CA PHE A 92 -3.78 -3.24 -14.42
C PHE A 92 -4.04 -2.86 -15.88
#